data_AF-A0A6B0YRH1-F1
#
_entry.id   AF-A0A6B0YRH1-F1
#
_cell.length_a   1.000
_cell.length_b   1.000
_cell.length_c   1.000
_cell.angle_alpha   90.00
_cell.angle_beta   90.00
_cell.angle_gamma   90.00
#
_symmetry.space_group_name_H-M   'P 1'
#
loop_
_entity.id
_entity.type
_entity.pdbx_description
1 polymer ?
#
loop_
_entity_poly.entity_id
_entity_poly.type
_entity_poly.pdbx_seq_one_letter_code
_entity_poly.pdbx_strand_id
1 'polypeptide(L)'
;MNGNRILQTDSIQELADFWDTHDLTDFDAELEEVEEQVFDRQTTVTVSLDPDESRIVSALARLQGVSHAQLITRWVVERIHASSRSVT
;
A
#
# COMPACT_ATOMS: atom_id res chain seq x y z
N MET A 1 40.32 0.89 10.20
CA MET A 1 38.96 1.25 9.73
C MET A 1 38.60 0.18 8.73
N ASN A 2 37.88 -0.83 9.17
CA ASN A 2 37.60 -2.02 8.37
C ASN A 2 36.16 -1.86 7.91
N GLY A 3 35.96 -1.71 6.60
CA GLY A 3 34.64 -1.47 6.02
C GLY A 3 33.75 -2.69 6.26
N ASN A 4 32.66 -2.46 6.98
CA ASN A 4 31.56 -3.41 7.01
C ASN A 4 31.01 -3.51 5.57
N ARG A 5 30.68 -4.74 5.16
CA ARG A 5 30.05 -5.04 3.86
C ARG A 5 28.77 -5.81 4.09
N ILE A 6 27.71 -5.46 3.38
CA ILE A 6 26.46 -6.21 3.43
C ILE A 6 26.69 -7.62 2.86
N LEU A 7 26.22 -8.64 3.59
CA LEU A 7 26.33 -10.04 3.18
C LEU A 7 25.65 -10.27 1.81
N GLN A 8 26.41 -10.83 0.86
CA GLN A 8 25.89 -11.23 -0.45
C GLN A 8 25.58 -12.73 -0.42
N THR A 9 24.31 -13.09 -0.29
CA THR A 9 23.83 -14.48 -0.30
C THR A 9 22.38 -14.55 -0.79
N ASP A 10 22.01 -15.69 -1.36
CA ASP A 10 20.62 -16.01 -1.74
C ASP A 10 19.87 -16.80 -0.63
N SER A 11 20.52 -17.04 0.51
CA SER A 11 19.93 -17.76 1.65
C SER A 11 19.22 -16.80 2.61
N ILE A 12 17.90 -16.96 2.75
CA ILE A 12 17.09 -16.19 3.71
C ILE A 12 17.58 -16.40 5.15
N GLN A 13 18.00 -17.62 5.51
CA GLN A 13 18.46 -17.92 6.87
C GLN A 13 19.76 -17.17 7.20
N GLU A 14 20.71 -17.15 6.26
CA GLU A 14 21.98 -16.46 6.47
C GLU A 14 21.79 -14.95 6.58
N LEU A 15 20.85 -14.38 5.82
CA LEU A 15 20.48 -12.96 5.95
C LEU A 15 19.84 -12.65 7.31
N ALA A 16 18.97 -13.53 7.82
CA ALA A 16 18.37 -13.36 9.14
C ALA A 16 19.43 -13.38 10.25
N ASP A 17 20.31 -14.39 10.24
CA ASP A 17 21.38 -14.53 11.24
C ASP A 17 22.36 -13.34 11.21
N PHE A 18 22.60 -12.78 10.01
CA PHE A 18 23.42 -11.58 9.83
C PHE A 18 22.78 -10.35 10.50
N TRP A 19 21.50 -10.07 10.19
CA TRP A 19 20.80 -8.90 10.73
C TRP A 19 20.41 -9.02 12.21
N ASP A 20 20.39 -10.23 12.77
CA ASP A 20 20.24 -10.43 14.22
C ASP A 20 21.42 -9.85 15.03
N THR A 21 22.58 -9.67 14.40
CA THR A 21 23.82 -9.26 15.06
C THR A 21 24.44 -7.96 14.54
N HIS A 22 23.92 -7.41 13.44
CA HIS A 22 24.43 -6.20 12.80
C HIS A 22 23.34 -5.12 12.72
N ASP A 23 23.71 -3.86 12.96
CA ASP A 23 22.80 -2.74 12.81
C ASP A 23 22.84 -2.21 11.37
N LEU A 24 21.69 -1.85 10.81
CA LEU A 24 21.59 -1.31 9.45
C LEU A 24 22.42 -0.02 9.28
N THR A 25 22.52 0.79 10.33
CA THR A 25 23.25 2.06 10.32
C THR A 25 24.77 1.89 10.15
N ASP A 26 25.31 0.69 10.42
CA ASP A 26 26.73 0.39 10.21
C ASP A 26 27.12 0.28 8.73
N PHE A 27 26.13 0.25 7.82
CA PHE A 27 26.33 0.07 6.38
C PHE A 27 25.90 1.29 5.55
N ASP A 28 25.77 2.47 6.16
CA ASP A 28 25.30 3.71 5.49
C ASP A 28 26.00 4.00 4.14
N ALA A 29 27.30 3.70 4.04
CA ALA A 29 28.09 3.87 2.81
C ALA A 29 27.71 2.92 1.66
N GLU A 30 26.96 1.85 1.93
CA GLU A 30 26.44 0.89 0.95
C GLU A 30 24.94 1.07 0.69
N LEU A 31 24.26 1.95 1.43
CA LEU A 31 22.85 2.24 1.24
C LEU A 31 22.68 3.38 0.21
N GLU A 32 21.65 3.27 -0.62
CA GLU A 32 21.22 4.31 -1.55
C GLU A 32 19.86 4.84 -1.10
N GLU A 33 19.69 6.17 -1.09
CA GLU A 33 18.41 6.79 -0.81
C GLU A 33 17.45 6.55 -1.97
N VAL A 34 16.32 5.92 -1.68
CA VAL A 34 15.24 5.73 -2.66
C VAL A 34 14.26 6.89 -2.53
N GLU A 35 14.27 7.79 -3.52
CA GLU A 35 13.34 8.93 -3.59
C GLU A 35 11.89 8.50 -3.88
N GLU A 36 11.72 7.34 -4.53
CA GLU A 36 10.41 6.79 -4.83
C GLU A 36 9.73 6.24 -3.57
N GLN A 37 8.42 6.45 -3.48
CA GLN A 37 7.65 5.96 -2.36
C GLN A 37 7.49 4.43 -2.45
N VAL A 38 8.40 3.69 -1.82
CA VAL A 38 8.43 2.22 -1.82
C VAL A 38 7.23 1.60 -1.07
N PHE A 39 6.63 2.38 -0.16
CA PHE A 39 5.41 2.02 0.55
C PHE A 39 4.24 2.88 0.06
N ASP A 40 3.42 2.34 -0.83
CA ASP A 40 2.18 2.99 -1.27
C ASP A 40 1.20 3.08 -0.08
N ARG A 41 1.23 4.21 0.63
CA ARG A 41 0.32 4.48 1.73
C ARG A 41 -1.00 4.90 1.12
N GLN A 42 -1.91 3.94 0.97
CA GLN A 42 -3.25 4.21 0.49
C GLN A 42 -3.91 5.32 1.32
N THR A 43 -4.28 6.42 0.65
CA THR A 43 -5.00 7.51 1.29
C THR A 43 -6.40 7.02 1.62
N THR A 44 -6.73 6.96 2.91
CA THR A 44 -8.06 6.54 3.37
C THR A 44 -8.99 7.74 3.46
N VAL A 45 -10.11 7.68 2.75
CA VAL A 45 -11.19 8.67 2.83
C VAL A 45 -12.35 8.06 3.62
N THR A 46 -12.75 8.74 4.71
CA THR A 46 -13.95 8.35 5.48
C THR A 46 -15.13 9.19 5.01
N VAL A 47 -16.21 8.53 4.60
CA VAL A 47 -17.45 9.20 4.15
C VAL A 47 -18.58 8.80 5.09
N SER A 48 -19.32 9.79 5.58
CA SER A 48 -20.54 9.56 6.35
C SER A 48 -21.71 9.38 5.40
N LEU A 49 -22.42 8.26 5.51
CA LEU A 49 -23.65 7.97 4.77
C LEU A 49 -24.82 7.90 5.76
N ASP A 50 -26.02 8.15 5.27
CA ASP A 50 -27.22 7.87 6.06
C ASP A 50 -27.28 6.35 6.42
N PRO A 51 -27.80 5.97 7.59
CA PRO A 51 -27.89 4.57 7.98
C PRO A 51 -28.62 3.68 6.96
N ASP A 52 -29.65 4.20 6.28
CA ASP A 52 -30.38 3.43 5.27
C ASP A 52 -29.57 3.27 3.98
N GLU A 53 -28.88 4.33 3.55
CA GLU A 53 -27.96 4.28 2.41
C GLU A 53 -26.82 3.28 2.66
N SER A 54 -26.22 3.31 3.85
CA SER A 54 -25.16 2.37 4.25
C SER A 54 -25.62 0.90 4.19
N ARG A 55 -26.85 0.63 4.64
CA ARG A 55 -27.46 -0.71 4.54
C ARG A 55 -27.66 -1.13 3.08
N ILE A 56 -28.14 -0.23 2.23
CA ILE A 56 -28.36 -0.49 0.81
C ILE A 56 -27.03 -0.82 0.12
N VAL A 57 -25.98 -0.02 0.36
CA VAL A 57 -24.64 -0.27 -0.21
C VAL A 57 -24.09 -1.62 0.24
N SER A 58 -24.26 -1.95 1.52
CA SER A 58 -23.82 -3.24 2.07
C SER A 58 -24.57 -4.42 1.44
N ALA A 59 -25.88 -4.30 1.21
CA ALA A 59 -26.68 -5.32 0.55
C ALA A 59 -26.29 -5.51 -0.93
N LEU A 60 -26.05 -4.41 -1.65
CA LEU A 60 -25.60 -4.44 -3.05
C LEU A 60 -24.22 -5.09 -3.18
N ALA A 61 -23.28 -4.72 -2.30
CA ALA A 61 -21.94 -5.30 -2.29
C ALA A 61 -21.99 -6.82 -2.05
N ARG A 62 -22.82 -7.25 -1.09
CA ARG A 62 -23.03 -8.66 -0.80
C ARG A 62 -23.62 -9.42 -1.99
N LEU A 63 -24.60 -8.85 -2.69
CA LEU A 63 -25.18 -9.47 -3.88
C LEU A 63 -24.13 -9.65 -5.00
N GLN A 64 -23.17 -8.73 -5.08
CA GLN A 64 -22.08 -8.75 -6.06
C GLN A 64 -20.85 -9.54 -5.60
N GLY A 65 -20.86 -10.11 -4.38
CA GLY A 65 -19.74 -10.87 -3.83
C GLY A 65 -18.49 -10.03 -3.51
N VAL A 66 -18.64 -8.72 -3.31
CA VAL A 66 -17.53 -7.79 -3.00
C VAL A 66 -17.75 -7.11 -1.66
N SER A 67 -16.71 -6.49 -1.10
CA SER A 67 -16.88 -5.66 0.11
C SER A 67 -17.57 -4.34 -0.23
N HIS A 68 -18.26 -3.75 0.75
CA HIS A 68 -18.90 -2.44 0.58
C HIS A 68 -17.86 -1.35 0.23
N ALA A 69 -16.65 -1.43 0.82
CA ALA A 69 -15.55 -0.53 0.49
C ALA A 69 -15.12 -0.66 -0.97
N GLN A 70 -14.96 -1.90 -1.48
CA GLN A 70 -14.61 -2.14 -2.89
C GLN A 70 -15.68 -1.61 -3.84
N LEU A 71 -16.96 -1.79 -3.51
CA LEU A 71 -18.07 -1.28 -4.31
C LEU A 71 -18.06 0.25 -4.36
N ILE A 72 -17.88 0.91 -3.21
CA ILE A 72 -17.77 2.37 -3.12
C ILE A 72 -16.58 2.88 -3.93
N THR A 73 -15.40 2.27 -3.78
CA THR A 73 -14.19 2.65 -4.53
C THR A 73 -14.44 2.55 -6.03
N ARG A 74 -15.10 1.47 -6.49
CA ARG A 74 -15.44 1.29 -7.91
C ARG A 74 -16.33 2.43 -8.42
N TRP A 75 -17.41 2.75 -7.72
CA TRP A 75 -18.32 3.82 -8.14
C TRP A 75 -17.64 5.19 -8.18
N VAL A 76 -16.76 5.48 -7.20
CA VAL A 76 -15.99 6.73 -7.17
C VAL A 76 -15.09 6.82 -8.41
N VAL A 77 -14.34 5.76 -8.71
CA VAL A 77 -13.44 5.69 -9.87
C VAL A 77 -14.21 5.84 -11.19
N GLU A 78 -15.32 5.12 -11.33
CA GLU A 78 -16.22 5.25 -12.50
C GLU A 78 -16.71 6.69 -12.69
N ARG A 79 -17.10 7.37 -11.60
CA ARG A 79 -17.58 8.75 -11.65
C ARG A 79 -16.46 9.73 -12.02
N ILE A 80 -15.26 9.56 -11.48
CA ILE A 80 -14.08 10.36 -11.84
C ILE A 80 -13.80 10.23 -13.34
N HIS A 81 -13.77 9.01 -13.88
CA HIS A 81 -13.54 8.77 -15.30
C HIS A 81 -14.66 9.29 -16.21
N ALA A 82 -15.91 9.31 -15.72
CA ALA A 82 -17.02 9.90 -16.46
C ALA A 82 -16.89 11.43 -16.50
N SER A 83 -16.57 12.06 -15.37
CA SER A 83 -16.41 13.51 -15.25
C SER A 83 -15.20 14.05 -16.02
N SER A 84 -14.07 13.34 -16.02
CA SER A 84 -12.88 13.75 -16.77
C SER A 84 -13.11 13.76 -18.29
N ARG A 85 -13.96 12.86 -18.79
CA ARG A 85 -14.33 12.77 -20.21
C ARG A 85 -15.27 13.88 -20.68
N SER A 86 -15.93 14.58 -19.76
CA SER A 86 -16.79 15.74 -20.05
C SER A 86 -16.06 17.08 -19.98
N VAL A 87 -14.79 17.10 -19.58
CA VAL A 87 -13.92 18.29 -19.48
C VAL A 87 -12.94 18.34 -20.66
N THR A 88 -13.36 17.85 -21.83
CA THR A 88 -12.60 17.96 -23.09
C THR A 88 -13.56 18.31 -24.22
#